data_AF-A0A7K4D8S9-F1
#
_entry.id   AF-A0A7K4D8S9-F1
#
_cell.length_a   1.000
_cell.length_b   1.000
_cell.length_c   1.000
_cell.angle_alpha   90.00
_cell.angle_beta   90.00
_cell.angle_gamma   90.00
#
_symmetry.space_group_name_H-M   'P 1'
#
loop_
_entity.id
_entity.type
_entity.pdbx_description
1 polymer ?
#
loop_
_entity_poly.entity_id
_entity_poly.type
_entity_poly.pdbx_seq_one_letter_code
_entity_poly.pdbx_strand_id
1 'polypeptide(L)' 'QNHNSLFQVWGNFQKAWRKVCEEWDDNVRNRFERDYWNNVRSTVPGYLKSLEELAQTIHQARQSIH' A
#
# COMPACT_ATOMS: atom_id res chain seq x y z
N GLN A 1 -0.02 0.10 16.51
CA GLN A 1 1.20 -0.56 15.99
C GLN A 1 0.97 -1.27 14.64
N ASN A 2 -0.21 -1.87 14.38
CA ASN A 2 -0.46 -2.61 13.13
C ASN A 2 -0.54 -1.76 11.84
N HIS A 3 -0.91 -0.48 11.90
CA HIS A 3 -1.03 0.33 10.68
C HIS A 3 0.34 0.65 10.07
N ASN A 4 1.33 0.95 10.92
CA ASN A 4 2.70 1.19 10.46
C ASN A 4 3.31 -0.01 9.72
N SER A 5 2.95 -1.24 10.08
CA SER A 5 3.47 -2.41 9.38
C SER A 5 2.89 -2.53 7.96
N LEU A 6 1.63 -2.18 7.73
CA LEU A 6 1.01 -2.24 6.41
C LEU A 6 1.59 -1.19 5.45
N PHE A 7 1.79 0.05 5.91
CA PHE A 7 2.47 1.07 5.11
C PHE A 7 3.91 0.67 4.78
N GLN A 8 4.62 0.05 5.74
CA GLN A 8 5.98 -0.44 5.52
C GLN A 8 6.03 -1.62 4.54
N VAL A 9 5.11 -2.58 4.66
CA VAL A 9 4.97 -3.72 3.74
C VAL A 9 4.66 -3.21 2.33
N TRP A 10 3.73 -2.26 2.19
CA TRP A 10 3.41 -1.65 0.91
C TRP A 10 4.61 -0.94 0.28
N GLY A 11 5.34 -0.14 1.06
CA GLY A 11 6.55 0.54 0.60
C GLY A 11 7.65 -0.45 0.18
N ASN A 12 7.83 -1.56 0.91
CA ASN A 12 8.78 -2.61 0.56
C ASN A 12 8.39 -3.32 -0.73
N PHE A 13 7.10 -3.60 -0.92
CA PHE A 13 6.58 -4.21 -2.13
C PHE A 13 6.78 -3.31 -3.37
N GLN A 14 6.53 -2.01 -3.24
CA GLN A 14 6.83 -1.03 -4.29
C GLN A 14 8.32 -0.95 -4.64
N LYS A 15 9.20 -1.04 -3.64
CA LYS A 15 10.64 -1.08 -3.87
C LYS A 15 11.07 -2.36 -4.59
N ALA A 16 10.53 -3.51 -4.17
CA ALA A 16 10.82 -4.79 -4.81
C ALA A 16 10.37 -4.78 -6.28
N TRP A 17 9.15 -4.30 -6.56
CA TRP A 17 8.66 -4.19 -7.93
C TRP A 17 9.55 -3.30 -8.81
N ARG A 18 10.03 -2.18 -8.27
CA ARG A 18 10.95 -1.28 -9.00
C ARG A 18 12.24 -1.98 -9.41
N LYS A 19 12.83 -2.78 -8.51
CA LYS A 19 14.03 -3.57 -8.83
C LYS A 19 13.75 -4.60 -9.92
N VAL A 20 12.61 -5.29 -9.86
CA VAL A 20 12.22 -6.24 -10.92
C VAL A 20 12.06 -5.53 -12.26
N CYS A 21 11.53 -4.30 -12.29
CA CYS A 21 11.43 -3.51 -13.53
C CYS A 21 12.79 -3.10 -14.13
N GLU A 22 13.85 -3.03 -13.32
CA GLU A 22 15.21 -2.77 -13.82
C GLU A 22 15.79 -3.99 -14.54
N GLU A 23 15.30 -5.20 -14.21
CA GLU A 23 15.70 -6.46 -14.83
C GLU A 23 14.76 -6.89 -15.98
N TRP A 24 13.48 -6.52 -15.91
CA TRP A 24 12.45 -6.88 -16.88
C TRP A 24 12.02 -5.65 -17.68
N ASP A 25 12.70 -5.39 -18.80
CA ASP A 25 12.30 -4.34 -19.76
C ASP A 25 11.63 -4.94 -21.00
N ASP A 26 10.67 -5.84 -20.78
CA ASP A 26 10.06 -6.63 -21.85
C ASP A 26 8.56 -6.90 -21.64
N ASN A 27 8.01 -7.79 -22.47
CA ASN A 27 6.61 -8.19 -22.43
C ASN A 27 6.19 -8.84 -21.10
N VAL A 28 7.11 -9.39 -20.31
CA VAL A 28 6.82 -9.97 -18.99
C VAL A 28 6.42 -8.85 -18.03
N ARG A 29 7.17 -7.74 -18.03
CA ARG A 29 6.82 -6.56 -17.24
C ARG A 29 5.45 -6.02 -17.64
N ASN A 30 5.21 -5.81 -18.94
CA ASN A 30 3.93 -5.28 -19.41
C ASN A 30 2.74 -6.16 -19.00
N ARG A 31 2.90 -7.49 -19.10
CA ARG A 31 1.86 -8.44 -18.68
C ARG A 31 1.64 -8.36 -17.16
N PHE A 32 2.71 -8.38 -16.37
CA PHE A 32 2.59 -8.29 -14.91
C PHE A 32 1.94 -6.97 -14.47
N GLU A 33 2.34 -5.85 -15.11
CA GLU A 33 1.79 -4.54 -14.76
C GLU A 33 0.29 -4.48 -15.01
N ARG A 34 -0.13 -4.92 -16.20
CA ARG A 34 -1.53 -4.95 -16.59
C ARG A 34 -2.35 -5.89 -15.72
N ASP A 35 -1.89 -7.11 -15.52
CA ASP A 35 -2.69 -8.17 -14.91
C ASP A 35 -2.73 -8.07 -13.38
N TYR A 36 -1.71 -7.45 -12.75
CA TYR A 36 -1.58 -7.41 -11.29
C TYR A 36 -1.24 -6.03 -10.74
N TRP A 37 -0.11 -5.43 -11.17
CA TRP A 37 0.46 -4.26 -10.50
C TRP A 37 -0.48 -3.05 -10.53
N ASN A 38 -1.07 -2.74 -11.68
CA ASN A 38 -1.85 -1.53 -11.87
C ASN A 38 -3.09 -1.49 -10.99
N ASN A 39 -3.79 -2.63 -10.87
CA ASN A 39 -4.93 -2.75 -9.98
C ASN A 39 -4.51 -2.52 -8.53
N VAL A 40 -3.53 -3.29 -8.04
CA VAL A 40 -3.06 -3.20 -6.65
C VAL A 40 -2.52 -1.81 -6.32
N ARG A 41 -1.72 -1.22 -7.22
CA ARG A 41 -1.18 0.15 -7.08
C ARG A 41 -2.27 1.21 -6.97
N SER A 42 -3.37 1.05 -7.70
CA SER A 42 -4.49 2.00 -7.65
C SER A 42 -5.31 1.87 -6.36
N THR A 43 -5.44 0.66 -5.84
CA THR A 43 -6.40 0.35 -4.77
C THR A 43 -5.80 0.45 -3.37
N VAL A 44 -4.59 -0.08 -3.16
CA VAL A 44 -3.99 -0.19 -1.82
C VAL A 44 -3.82 1.16 -1.09
N PRO A 45 -3.39 2.26 -1.75
CA PRO A 45 -3.27 3.56 -1.08
C PRO A 45 -4.59 4.06 -0.47
N GLY A 46 -5.72 3.81 -1.14
CA GLY A 46 -7.04 4.17 -0.65
C GLY A 46 -7.40 3.44 0.65
N TYR A 47 -7.18 2.11 0.69
CA TYR A 47 -7.41 1.32 1.90
C TYR A 47 -6.50 1.72 3.05
N LEU A 48 -5.22 1.98 2.77
CA LEU A 48 -4.27 2.42 3.79
C LEU A 48 -4.70 3.75 4.42
N LYS A 49 -5.16 4.71 3.60
CA LYS A 49 -5.70 5.98 4.07
C LYS A 49 -6.94 5.79 4.94
N SER A 50 -7.91 4.98 4.52
CA SER A 50 -9.12 4.73 5.31
C SER A 50 -8.82 4.07 6.66
N LEU A 51 -7.81 3.19 6.73
CA LEU A 51 -7.37 2.60 7.99
C LEU A 51 -6.71 3.64 8.92
N GLU A 52 -5.94 4.56 8.37
CA GLU A 52 -5.34 5.67 9.13
C GLU A 52 -6.40 6.61 9.70
N GLU A 53 -7.38 7.01 8.87
CA GLU A 53 -8.53 7.83 9.28
C GLU A 53 -9.32 7.15 10.41
N LEU A 54 -9.62 5.86 10.26
CA LEU A 54 -10.32 5.09 11.29
C LEU A 54 -9.54 5.05 12.61
N ALA A 55 -8.23 4.80 12.54
CA ALA A 55 -7.38 4.77 13.72
C ALA A 55 -7.37 6.12 14.45
N GLN A 56 -7.33 7.23 13.69
CA GLN A 56 -7.40 8.58 14.23
C GLN A 56 -8.75 8.85 14.89
N THR A 57 -9.86 8.49 14.25
CA THR A 57 -11.21 8.65 14.82
C THR A 57 -11.36 7.89 16.13
N ILE A 58 -10.88 6.64 16.19
CA ILE A 58 -10.91 5.83 17.42
C ILE A 58 -10.06 6.48 18.52
N HIS A 59 -8.88 7.00 18.18
CA HIS A 59 -8.01 7.68 19.14
C HIS A 59 -8.69 8.93 19.73
N GLN A 60 -9.27 9.78 18.88
CA GLN A 60 -10.02 10.98 19.29
C GLN A 60 -11.20 10.62 20.18
N ALA A 61 -12.01 9.63 19.79
CA ALA A 61 -13.15 9.18 20.58
C ALA A 61 -12.73 8.72 22.00
N ARG A 62 -11.58 8.05 22.14
CA ARG A 62 -11.05 7.65 23.45
C ARG A 62 -10.62 8.85 24.29
N GLN A 63 -10.06 9.90 23.67
CA GLN A 63 -9.67 11.11 24.38
C GLN A 63 -10.87 11.94 24.85
N SER A 64 -12.01 11.86 24.16
CA SER A 64 -13.23 12.59 24.56
C SER A 64 -13.99 11.97 25.74
N ILE A 65 -13.65 10.75 26.14
CA ILE A 65 -14.31 10.02 27.24
C ILE A 65 -13.49 10.08 28.55
N HIS A 66 -12.28 10.66 28.51
CA HIS A 66 -11.41 10.92 29.67
C HIS A 66 -11.33 12.41 29.97
#